data_AF-A0A838FGZ5-F1
#
_entry.id   AF-A0A838FGZ5-F1
#
_cell.length_a   1.000
_cell.length_b   1.000
_cell.length_c   1.000
_cell.angle_alpha   90.00
_cell.angle_beta   90.00
_cell.angle_gamma   90.00
#
_symmetry.space_group_name_H-M   'P 1'
#
loop_
_entity.id
_entity.type
_entity.pdbx_description
1 polymer ?
#
loop_
_entity_poly.entity_id
_entity_poly.type
_entity_poly.pdbx_seq_one_letter_code
_entity_poly.pdbx_strand_id
1 'polypeptide(L)'
;RTPLDRLALGVPYADKSNIARWGHTGGSDLRCRGNTWFVPYRTIKSRDKQRPHPATFPVQLAVNCIRLHGVERVQTMLDPFLGIGNSAVAARECGVPKFVGFEIDEDYLAEAKRLAQPAVWSEQLF
;
A
#
# COMPACT_ATOMS: atom_id res chain seq x y z
N ARG A 1 -0.66 -19.44 -10.92
CA ARG A 1 -1.29 -18.09 -10.86
C ARG A 1 -1.29 -17.64 -9.40
N THR A 2 -0.86 -16.41 -9.10
CA THR A 2 -0.85 -15.89 -7.73
C THR A 2 -2.29 -15.67 -7.22
N PRO A 3 -2.67 -16.20 -6.04
CA PRO A 3 -4.00 -15.99 -5.48
C PRO A 3 -4.19 -14.55 -4.99
N LEU A 4 -5.37 -13.98 -5.22
CA LEU A 4 -5.74 -12.64 -4.77
C LEU A 4 -6.87 -12.71 -3.74
N ASP A 5 -6.75 -11.92 -2.68
CA ASP A 5 -7.86 -11.60 -1.79
C ASP A 5 -8.64 -10.39 -2.35
N ARG A 6 -9.60 -10.68 -3.22
CA ARG A 6 -10.38 -9.65 -3.93
C ARG A 6 -11.31 -8.84 -3.03
N LEU A 7 -11.60 -9.35 -1.83
CA LEU A 7 -12.51 -8.73 -0.86
C LEU A 7 -11.74 -7.92 0.19
N ALA A 8 -10.43 -8.12 0.36
CA ALA A 8 -9.59 -7.27 1.22
C ALA A 8 -9.64 -5.77 0.89
N LEU A 9 -9.94 -5.42 -0.38
CA LEU A 9 -10.18 -4.04 -0.84
C LEU A 9 -11.64 -3.79 -1.22
N GLY A 10 -12.54 -4.69 -0.82
CA GLY A 10 -13.92 -4.70 -1.23
C GLY A 10 -14.60 -3.35 -0.99
N VAL A 11 -15.58 -3.05 -1.83
CA VAL A 11 -16.41 -1.86 -1.69
C VAL A 11 -17.86 -2.30 -1.56
N PRO A 12 -18.69 -1.56 -0.81
CA PRO A 12 -20.11 -1.85 -0.75
C PRO A 12 -20.77 -1.78 -2.13
N TYR A 13 -21.88 -2.50 -2.34
CA TYR A 13 -22.73 -2.25 -3.48
C TYR A 13 -23.35 -0.85 -3.37
N ALA A 14 -23.32 -0.11 -4.48
CA ALA A 14 -23.94 1.22 -4.54
C ALA A 14 -25.47 1.11 -4.44
N ASP A 15 -26.04 0.19 -5.24
CA ASP A 15 -27.45 -0.16 -5.18
C ASP A 15 -27.61 -1.49 -4.42
N LYS A 16 -28.26 -1.42 -3.25
CA LYS A 16 -28.47 -2.53 -2.32
C LYS A 16 -29.40 -3.62 -2.86
N SER A 17 -30.24 -3.31 -3.83
CA SER A 17 -31.11 -4.32 -4.47
C SER A 17 -30.29 -5.41 -5.18
N ASN A 18 -29.07 -5.07 -5.64
CA ASN A 18 -28.17 -6.03 -6.28
C ASN A 18 -27.74 -7.18 -5.36
N ILE A 19 -27.74 -6.97 -4.04
CA ILE A 19 -27.33 -7.99 -3.08
C ILE A 19 -28.27 -9.20 -3.16
N ALA A 20 -29.59 -8.95 -3.18
CA ALA A 20 -30.59 -10.01 -3.29
C ALA A 20 -30.77 -10.51 -4.74
N ARG A 21 -30.49 -9.66 -5.73
CA ARG A 21 -30.67 -10.00 -7.16
C ARG A 21 -29.68 -11.05 -7.65
N TRP A 22 -28.45 -11.06 -7.16
CA TRP A 22 -27.38 -11.91 -7.70
C TRP A 22 -26.97 -12.99 -6.70
N GLY A 23 -27.21 -14.27 -7.03
CA GLY A 23 -26.89 -15.39 -6.12
C GLY A 23 -25.42 -15.52 -5.70
N HIS A 24 -24.48 -14.99 -6.50
CA HIS A 24 -23.05 -15.02 -6.17
C HIS A 24 -22.63 -14.03 -5.08
N THR A 25 -23.53 -13.13 -4.64
CA THR A 25 -23.25 -12.22 -3.51
C THR A 25 -23.29 -12.97 -2.18
N GLY A 26 -24.05 -14.06 -2.09
CA GLY A 26 -24.30 -14.77 -0.82
C GLY A 26 -24.91 -13.86 0.27
N GLY A 27 -25.62 -12.80 -0.12
CA GLY A 27 -26.11 -11.78 0.81
C GLY A 27 -25.06 -10.78 1.28
N SER A 28 -23.82 -10.88 0.80
CA SER A 28 -22.75 -9.94 1.12
C SER A 28 -22.94 -8.61 0.39
N ASP A 29 -22.90 -7.51 1.15
CA ASP A 29 -22.84 -6.15 0.60
C ASP A 29 -21.45 -5.83 0.02
N LEU A 30 -20.44 -6.69 0.19
CA LEU A 30 -19.08 -6.42 -0.25
C LEU A 30 -18.80 -7.02 -1.63
N ARG A 31 -18.41 -6.17 -2.58
CA ARG A 31 -17.94 -6.61 -3.92
C ARG A 31 -16.49 -6.28 -4.14
N CYS A 32 -15.86 -6.98 -5.09
CA CYS A 32 -14.54 -6.62 -5.57
C CYS A 32 -14.54 -5.16 -6.08
N ARG A 33 -13.51 -4.40 -5.70
CA ARG A 33 -13.31 -3.01 -6.13
C ARG A 33 -13.13 -2.86 -7.64
N GLY A 34 -12.65 -3.91 -8.31
CA GLY A 34 -12.25 -3.87 -9.71
C GLY A 34 -10.79 -3.42 -9.88
N ASN A 35 -10.43 -3.07 -11.11
CA ASN A 35 -9.07 -2.69 -11.52
C ASN A 35 -8.84 -1.19 -11.67
N THR A 36 -9.89 -0.36 -11.56
CA THR A 36 -9.78 1.11 -11.57
C THR A 36 -9.89 1.63 -10.14
N TRP A 37 -8.80 2.18 -9.61
CA TRP A 37 -8.75 2.69 -8.23
C TRP A 37 -8.56 4.21 -8.23
N PHE A 38 -9.46 4.91 -7.55
CA PHE A 38 -9.24 6.29 -7.16
C PHE A 38 -8.42 6.32 -5.85
N VAL A 39 -7.16 6.76 -5.93
CA VAL A 39 -6.23 6.83 -4.79
C VAL A 39 -5.63 8.24 -4.75
N PRO A 40 -6.23 9.17 -4.00
CA PRO A 40 -5.77 10.55 -3.97
C PRO A 40 -4.48 10.69 -3.16
N TYR A 41 -3.72 11.72 -3.49
CA TYR A 41 -2.63 12.18 -2.66
C TYR A 41 -3.16 12.91 -1.41
N ARG A 42 -2.47 12.76 -0.27
CA ARG A 42 -2.74 13.62 0.89
C ARG A 42 -2.40 15.08 0.56
N THR A 43 -3.21 16.02 1.02
CA THR A 43 -2.89 17.45 0.90
C THR A 43 -1.62 17.76 1.70
N ILE A 44 -0.71 18.52 1.09
CA ILE A 44 0.55 18.96 1.70
C ILE A 44 0.57 20.49 1.80
N LYS A 45 1.30 21.02 2.78
CA LYS A 45 1.49 22.47 2.97
C LYS A 45 2.74 22.97 2.25
N SER A 46 3.74 22.10 2.07
CA SER A 46 4.97 22.41 1.34
C SER A 46 5.42 21.19 0.55
N ARG A 47 5.60 21.35 -0.77
CA ARG A 47 6.11 20.30 -1.64
C ARG A 47 7.52 19.92 -1.25
N ASP A 48 8.43 20.89 -1.20
CA ASP A 48 9.86 20.61 -1.00
C ASP A 48 10.14 19.95 0.35
N LYS A 49 9.34 20.23 1.39
CA LYS A 49 9.48 19.59 2.71
C LYS A 49 8.80 18.22 2.82
N GLN A 50 7.71 17.98 2.09
CA GLN A 50 6.87 16.78 2.31
C GLN A 50 6.91 15.79 1.15
N ARG A 51 7.35 16.23 -0.03
CA ARG A 51 7.53 15.48 -1.27
C ARG A 51 8.68 16.08 -2.08
N PRO A 52 9.92 16.05 -1.55
CA PRO A 52 11.09 16.51 -2.28
C PRO A 52 11.32 15.71 -3.57
N HIS A 53 10.88 14.44 -3.60
CA HIS A 53 10.90 13.61 -4.80
C HIS A 53 9.73 13.97 -5.74
N PRO A 54 10.00 14.25 -7.04
CA PRO A 54 9.00 14.77 -7.97
C PRO A 54 7.91 13.76 -8.33
N ALA A 55 8.22 12.46 -8.32
CA ALA A 55 7.33 11.38 -8.75
C ALA A 55 7.01 10.38 -7.63
N THR A 56 6.53 10.87 -6.49
CA THR A 56 6.07 9.99 -5.39
C THR A 56 4.69 9.40 -5.71
N PHE A 57 4.44 8.13 -5.36
CA PHE A 57 3.09 7.56 -5.36
C PHE A 57 2.46 7.65 -3.95
N PRO A 58 1.13 7.67 -3.80
CA PRO A 58 0.51 7.68 -2.47
C PRO A 58 0.72 6.35 -1.73
N VAL A 59 1.06 6.38 -0.43
CA VAL A 59 1.22 5.18 0.43
C VAL A 59 0.04 4.20 0.29
N GLN A 60 -1.19 4.73 0.19
CA GLN A 60 -2.41 3.93 0.05
C GLN A 60 -2.40 3.01 -1.18
N LEU A 61 -1.70 3.39 -2.26
CA LEU A 61 -1.57 2.55 -3.44
C LEU A 61 -0.82 1.25 -3.10
N ALA A 62 0.31 1.36 -2.40
CA ALA A 62 1.09 0.19 -1.98
C ALA A 62 0.35 -0.63 -0.91
N VAL A 63 -0.35 0.01 0.04
CA VAL A 63 -1.23 -0.67 1.01
C VAL A 63 -2.29 -1.50 0.28
N ASN A 64 -2.90 -0.95 -0.78
CA ASN A 64 -3.88 -1.69 -1.57
C ASN A 64 -3.24 -2.92 -2.23
N CYS A 65 -2.06 -2.77 -2.84
CA CYS A 65 -1.34 -3.90 -3.42
C CYS A 65 -1.05 -5.01 -2.40
N ILE A 66 -0.60 -4.67 -1.20
CA ILE A 66 -0.32 -5.64 -0.13
C ILE A 66 -1.59 -6.39 0.28
N ARG A 67 -2.66 -5.65 0.59
CA ARG A 67 -3.95 -6.23 1.00
C ARG A 67 -4.55 -7.14 -0.06
N LEU A 68 -4.51 -6.74 -1.34
CA LEU A 68 -5.02 -7.55 -2.45
C LEU A 68 -4.29 -8.90 -2.57
N HIS A 69 -3.02 -8.97 -2.19
CA HIS A 69 -2.24 -10.22 -2.18
C HIS A 69 -2.42 -11.04 -0.90
N GLY A 70 -3.27 -10.58 0.03
CA GLY A 70 -3.52 -11.18 1.33
C GLY A 70 -2.38 -10.90 2.30
N VAL A 71 -2.61 -10.01 3.27
CA VAL A 71 -1.58 -9.49 4.19
C VAL A 71 -0.76 -10.60 4.84
N GLU A 72 -1.42 -11.65 5.35
CA GLU A 72 -0.77 -12.79 6.01
C GLU A 72 0.19 -13.57 5.09
N ARG A 73 -0.02 -13.52 3.77
CA ARG A 73 0.86 -14.18 2.79
C ARG A 73 2.07 -13.33 2.42
N VAL A 74 2.03 -12.03 2.68
CA VAL A 74 3.12 -11.11 2.32
C VAL A 74 4.18 -11.11 3.42
N GLN A 75 5.11 -12.06 3.32
CA GLN A 75 6.20 -12.24 4.28
C GLN A 75 7.41 -11.32 3.99
N THR A 76 7.58 -10.91 2.74
CA THR A 76 8.65 -10.02 2.31
C THR A 76 8.17 -9.12 1.18
N MET A 77 8.53 -7.84 1.24
CA MET A 77 8.29 -6.87 0.18
C MET A 77 9.63 -6.30 -0.31
N LEU A 78 9.77 -6.20 -1.63
CA LEU A 78 10.94 -5.62 -2.30
C LEU A 78 10.48 -4.40 -3.10
N ASP A 79 11.18 -3.28 -2.95
CA ASP A 79 11.05 -2.12 -3.82
C ASP A 79 12.44 -1.71 -4.39
N PRO A 80 12.72 -2.01 -5.67
CA PRO A 80 14.01 -1.67 -6.28
C PRO A 80 14.15 -0.18 -6.63
N PHE A 81 13.09 0.63 -6.52
CA PHE A 81 13.08 2.05 -6.83
C PHE A 81 12.33 2.81 -5.73
N LEU A 82 12.91 2.78 -4.54
CA LEU A 82 12.25 3.16 -3.29
C LEU A 82 11.80 4.63 -3.25
N GLY A 83 12.53 5.53 -3.92
CA GLY A 83 12.36 6.97 -3.80
C GLY A 83 12.42 7.39 -2.34
N ILE A 84 11.43 8.15 -1.87
CA ILE A 84 11.31 8.55 -0.45
C ILE A 84 10.60 7.52 0.44
N GLY A 85 10.42 6.27 -0.02
CA GLY A 85 10.03 5.17 0.88
C GLY A 85 8.54 4.99 1.17
N ASN A 86 7.63 5.46 0.32
CA ASN A 86 6.20 5.27 0.54
C ASN A 86 5.76 3.78 0.54
N SER A 87 6.47 2.91 -0.18
CA SER A 87 6.31 1.45 -0.13
C SER A 87 6.76 0.86 1.20
N ALA A 88 7.88 1.32 1.75
CA ALA A 88 8.37 0.90 3.07
C ALA A 88 7.38 1.30 4.17
N VAL A 89 6.82 2.51 4.09
CA VAL A 89 5.75 2.96 4.98
C VAL A 89 4.52 2.05 4.87
N ALA A 90 4.09 1.71 3.65
CA ALA A 90 2.95 0.82 3.43
C ALA A 90 3.19 -0.60 3.95
N ALA A 91 4.41 -1.14 3.77
CA ALA A 91 4.82 -2.44 4.28
C ALA A 91 4.71 -2.47 5.81
N ARG A 92 5.21 -1.44 6.49
CA ARG A 92 5.08 -1.26 7.94
C ARG A 92 3.61 -1.15 8.38
N GLU A 93 2.81 -0.31 7.72
CA GLU A 93 1.38 -0.16 8.03
C GLU A 93 0.60 -1.47 7.89
N CYS A 94 1.01 -2.35 6.97
CA CYS A 94 0.41 -3.66 6.77
C CYS A 94 1.04 -4.77 7.63
N GLY A 95 2.06 -4.48 8.43
CA GLY A 95 2.75 -5.48 9.25
C GLY A 95 3.56 -6.50 8.44
N VAL A 96 4.06 -6.12 7.26
CA VAL A 96 4.94 -6.98 6.47
C VAL A 96 6.24 -7.23 7.26
N PRO A 97 6.62 -8.50 7.54
CA PRO A 97 7.76 -8.79 8.42
C PRO A 97 9.11 -8.30 7.92
N LYS A 98 9.32 -8.32 6.60
CA LYS A 98 10.59 -7.94 5.97
C LYS A 98 10.37 -7.01 4.78
N PHE A 99 11.13 -5.93 4.75
CA PHE A 99 11.17 -5.00 3.62
C PHE A 99 12.61 -4.87 3.12
N VAL A 100 12.80 -4.85 1.81
CA VAL A 100 14.08 -4.58 1.16
C VAL A 100 13.85 -3.47 0.15
N GLY A 101 14.62 -2.39 0.23
CA GLY A 101 14.48 -1.23 -0.64
C GLY A 101 15.83 -0.81 -1.21
N PHE A 102 15.84 -0.39 -2.47
CA PHE A 102 17.02 0.19 -3.13
C PHE A 102 16.70 1.59 -3.63
N GLU A 103 17.61 2.53 -3.42
CA GLU A 103 17.57 3.88 -3.96
C GLU A 103 19.01 4.35 -4.21
N ILE A 104 19.25 4.99 -5.34
CA ILE A 104 20.57 5.45 -5.76
C ILE A 104 20.86 6.87 -5.26
N ASP A 105 19.81 7.66 -5.05
CA ASP A 105 19.91 9.02 -4.54
C ASP A 105 19.99 9.00 -3.00
N GLU A 106 21.10 9.50 -2.47
CA GLU A 106 21.38 9.45 -1.03
C GLU A 106 20.39 10.29 -0.20
N ASP A 107 19.91 11.41 -0.73
CA ASP A 107 18.95 12.28 -0.04
C ASP A 107 17.57 11.61 0.01
N TYR A 108 17.15 10.96 -1.08
CA TYR A 108 15.91 10.19 -1.12
C TYR A 108 15.98 8.98 -0.19
N LEU A 109 17.11 8.27 -0.16
CA LEU A 109 17.32 7.15 0.75
C LEU A 109 17.31 7.60 2.22
N ALA A 110 17.92 8.74 2.54
CA ALA A 110 17.89 9.31 3.88
C ALA A 110 16.45 9.64 4.32
N GLU A 111 15.66 10.27 3.44
CA GLU A 111 14.25 10.56 3.71
C GLU A 111 13.42 9.28 3.83
N ALA A 112 13.67 8.28 2.97
CA ALA A 112 13.00 6.97 3.05
C ALA A 112 13.28 6.28 4.39
N LYS A 113 14.54 6.27 4.85
CA LYS A 113 14.92 5.74 6.17
C LYS A 113 14.20 6.50 7.27
N ARG A 114 14.16 7.84 7.22
CA ARG A 114 13.45 8.68 8.20
C ARG A 114 11.95 8.38 8.27
N LEU A 115 11.29 8.14 7.13
CA LEU A 115 9.86 7.84 7.07
C LEU A 115 9.54 6.39 7.46
N ALA A 116 10.40 5.45 7.07
CA ALA A 116 10.28 4.03 7.36
C ALA A 116 10.61 3.68 8.81
N GLN A 117 11.45 4.49 9.47
CA GLN A 117 11.84 4.33 10.88
C GLN A 117 10.61 4.09 11.77
N PRO A 118 10.57 2.96 12.46
CA PRO A 118 9.70 2.77 13.61
C PRO A 118 10.43 3.24 14.88
N ALA A 119 9.68 3.53 15.94
CA ALA A 119 10.30 3.83 17.25
C ALA A 119 11.18 2.69 17.80
N VAL A 120 11.07 1.44 17.26
CA VAL A 120 11.84 0.26 17.71
C VAL A 120 11.94 -0.84 16.62
N TRP A 121 12.83 -0.77 15.61
CA TRP A 121 13.22 -1.94 14.79
C TRP A 121 14.74 -1.90 14.54
N SER A 122 15.40 -3.06 14.64
CA SER A 122 16.86 -3.22 14.74
C SER A 122 17.61 -2.87 13.44
N GLU A 123 18.80 -2.29 13.61
CA GLU A 123 19.68 -1.73 12.57
C GLU A 123 20.28 -2.75 11.59
N GLN A 124 19.87 -4.02 11.60
CA GLN A 124 20.64 -5.07 10.93
C GLN A 124 20.32 -5.33 9.44
N LEU A 125 19.48 -4.54 8.77
CA LEU A 125 19.12 -4.80 7.37
C LEU A 125 18.91 -3.52 6.52
N PHE A 126 19.90 -2.64 6.48
CA PHE A 126 20.06 -1.64 5.41
C PHE A 126 21.45 -1.72 4.80
#